data_AF-A0AAT9HAC2-F1
#
_entry.id   AF-A0AAT9HAC2-F1
#
_cell.length_a   1.000
_cell.length_b   1.000
_cell.length_c   1.000
_cell.angle_alpha   90.00
_cell.angle_beta   90.00
_cell.angle_gamma   90.00
#
_symmetry.space_group_name_H-M   'P 1'
#
loop_
_entity.id
_entity.type
_entity.pdbx_description
1 polymer ?
#
loop_
_entity_poly.entity_id
_entity_poly.type
_entity_poly.pdbx_seq_one_letter_code
_entity_poly.pdbx_strand_id
1 'polypeptide(L)'
;MHTHMMQRRLIDVRRASGDDHGSPFLFVLGSARPEGNTELLARRAAEQLPPDVGRQWIDLTADPLPDFEDLRHDSDHVRPTEGPVARLLDATLAATDVVIASPLYWYSVSAQTKRYLDHWSGWLRTPAWTSIRP
;
A
#
# COMPACT_ATOMS: atom_id res chain seq x y z
N MET A 1 12.65 48.10 8.14
CA MET A 1 12.99 47.09 9.16
C MET A 1 11.85 46.09 9.20
N HIS A 2 12.16 44.79 9.25
CA HIS A 2 11.25 43.62 9.21
C HIS A 2 10.86 43.05 7.84
N THR A 3 11.82 42.30 7.32
CA THR A 3 11.75 41.13 6.44
C THR A 3 10.66 40.13 6.84
N HIS A 4 9.88 39.65 5.87
CA HIS A 4 9.28 38.32 5.95
C HIS A 4 9.38 37.65 4.58
N MET A 5 10.46 36.87 4.42
CA MET A 5 10.58 35.88 3.37
C MET A 5 9.60 34.75 3.68
N MET A 6 8.61 34.54 2.81
CA MET A 6 7.79 33.34 2.86
C MET A 6 8.43 32.31 1.91
N GLN A 7 9.11 31.34 2.50
CA GLN A 7 9.76 30.24 1.80
C GLN A 7 8.71 29.41 1.04
N ARG A 8 8.76 29.50 -0.29
CA ARG A 8 8.09 28.59 -1.20
C ARG A 8 8.76 27.23 -1.05
N ARG A 9 8.11 26.26 -0.40
CA ARG A 9 8.55 24.85 -0.42
C ARG A 9 8.39 24.33 -1.85
N LEU A 10 9.51 24.32 -2.56
CA LEU A 10 9.70 23.59 -3.80
C LEU A 10 9.49 22.11 -3.48
N ILE A 11 8.43 21.51 -4.04
CA ILE A 11 8.32 20.06 -4.14
C ILE A 11 9.45 19.67 -5.09
N ASP A 12 10.51 19.10 -4.53
CA ASP A 12 11.65 18.57 -5.26
C ASP A 12 11.18 17.33 -6.03
N VAL A 13 10.62 17.55 -7.22
CA VAL A 13 10.39 16.50 -8.22
C VAL A 13 11.75 16.15 -8.82
N ARG A 14 12.60 15.49 -8.03
CA ARG A 14 13.79 14.80 -8.52
C ARG A 14 13.36 13.49 -9.17
N ARG A 15 12.90 13.59 -10.41
CA ARG A 15 13.17 12.54 -11.40
C ARG A 15 14.53 12.85 -12.02
N ALA A 16 15.54 12.04 -11.69
CA ALA A 16 16.61 11.57 -12.59
C ALA A 16 17.83 11.11 -11.78
N SER A 17 17.99 9.79 -11.61
CA SER A 17 19.31 9.15 -11.76
C SER A 17 19.11 7.66 -11.96
N GLY A 18 19.26 7.21 -13.21
CA GLY A 18 20.25 6.19 -13.60
C GLY A 18 20.32 4.81 -12.94
N ASP A 19 19.46 4.45 -12.00
CA ASP A 19 19.51 3.12 -11.41
C ASP A 19 18.15 2.43 -11.50
N ASP A 20 18.05 1.41 -12.36
CA ASP A 20 16.94 0.46 -12.40
C ASP A 20 17.04 -0.50 -11.20
N HIS A 21 17.15 0.05 -9.98
CA HIS A 21 17.01 -0.73 -8.76
C HIS A 21 15.54 -1.15 -8.70
N GLY A 22 15.29 -2.39 -9.13
CA GLY A 22 13.96 -2.93 -9.41
C GLY A 22 12.90 -2.43 -8.43
N SER A 23 11.89 -1.80 -9.00
CA SER A 23 10.79 -1.17 -8.27
C SER A 23 10.19 -2.11 -7.21
N PRO A 24 9.83 -1.62 -6.00
CA PRO A 24 9.68 -2.50 -4.85
C PRO A 24 8.38 -3.32 -4.90
N PHE A 25 8.51 -4.62 -4.63
CA PHE A 25 7.38 -5.51 -4.39
C PHE A 25 6.84 -5.29 -2.98
N LEU A 26 5.53 -5.09 -2.87
CA LEU A 26 4.80 -5.14 -1.61
C LEU A 26 4.09 -6.49 -1.48
N PHE A 27 4.51 -7.30 -0.52
CA PHE A 27 3.83 -8.53 -0.12
C PHE A 27 2.86 -8.23 1.03
N VAL A 28 1.57 -8.42 0.79
CA VAL A 28 0.49 -8.22 1.77
C VAL A 28 -0.01 -9.59 2.24
N LEU A 29 0.23 -9.92 3.51
CA LEU A 29 -0.18 -11.17 4.14
C LEU A 29 -1.55 -11.00 4.80
N GLY A 30 -2.52 -11.82 4.39
CA GLY A 30 -3.88 -11.82 4.92
C GLY A 30 -4.23 -13.04 5.78
N SER A 31 -3.27 -13.87 6.15
CA SER A 31 -3.50 -15.08 6.94
C SER A 31 -3.55 -14.75 8.43
N ALA A 32 -4.61 -15.16 9.13
CA ALA A 32 -4.66 -15.13 10.60
C ALA A 32 -3.76 -16.18 11.28
N ARG A 33 -3.17 -17.10 10.50
CA ARG A 33 -2.23 -18.11 10.98
C ARG A 33 -0.81 -17.66 10.65
N PRO A 34 0.03 -17.32 11.64
CA PRO A 34 1.44 -17.06 11.41
C PRO A 34 2.11 -18.34 10.91
N GLU A 35 3.09 -18.19 10.02
CA GLU A 35 3.84 -19.33 9.45
C GLU A 35 2.95 -20.36 8.73
N GLY A 36 1.75 -19.95 8.31
CA GLY A 36 0.82 -20.80 7.58
C GLY A 36 1.23 -21.00 6.11
N ASN A 37 0.61 -21.98 5.44
CA ASN A 37 0.91 -22.33 4.05
C ASN A 37 0.90 -21.12 3.09
N THR A 38 -0.02 -20.19 3.28
CA THR A 38 -0.12 -18.96 2.47
C THR A 38 1.12 -18.09 2.60
N GLU A 39 1.57 -17.81 3.82
CA GLU A 39 2.78 -17.03 4.05
C GLU A 39 3.99 -17.79 3.52
N LEU A 40 4.12 -19.07 3.86
CA LEU A 40 5.21 -19.94 3.43
C LEU A 40 5.34 -20.03 1.90
N LEU A 41 4.23 -20.00 1.16
CA LEU A 41 4.24 -19.97 -0.30
C LEU A 41 4.67 -18.59 -0.83
N ALA A 42 4.17 -17.50 -0.23
CA ALA A 42 4.56 -16.14 -0.60
C ALA A 42 6.06 -15.90 -0.37
N ARG A 43 6.62 -16.39 0.74
CA ARG A 43 8.06 -16.32 1.05
C ARG A 43 8.88 -17.05 -0.01
N ARG A 44 8.50 -18.28 -0.37
CA ARG A 44 9.15 -19.06 -1.44
C ARG A 44 9.07 -18.38 -2.81
N ALA A 45 7.94 -17.73 -3.14
CA ALA A 45 7.82 -16.97 -4.37
C ALA A 45 8.77 -15.75 -4.36
N ALA A 46 8.87 -15.04 -3.23
CA ALA A 46 9.75 -13.90 -3.07
C ALA A 46 11.25 -14.27 -3.14
N GLU A 47 11.62 -15.51 -2.80
CA GLU A 47 12.99 -16.03 -2.97
C GLU A 47 13.41 -16.15 -4.45
N GLN A 48 12.45 -16.22 -5.38
CA GLN A 48 12.73 -16.27 -6.82
C GLN A 48 13.00 -14.89 -7.43
N LEU A 49 12.75 -13.81 -6.67
CA LEU A 49 13.05 -12.45 -7.13
C LEU A 49 14.56 -12.19 -7.04
N PRO A 50 15.14 -11.40 -7.98
CA PRO A 50 16.53 -10.97 -7.90
C PRO A 50 16.88 -10.36 -6.52
N PRO A 51 18.10 -10.60 -6.01
CA PRO A 51 18.49 -10.19 -4.65
C PRO A 51 18.41 -8.67 -4.41
N ASP A 52 18.58 -7.89 -5.47
CA ASP A 52 18.58 -6.43 -5.50
C ASP A 52 17.18 -5.81 -5.61
N VAL A 53 16.13 -6.61 -5.88
CA VAL A 53 14.75 -6.13 -5.90
C VAL A 53 14.25 -5.89 -4.47
N GLY A 54 13.77 -4.66 -4.23
CA GLY A 54 13.18 -4.24 -2.96
C GLY A 54 11.94 -5.06 -2.62
N ARG A 55 11.82 -5.49 -1.37
CA ARG A 55 10.72 -6.32 -0.86
C ARG A 55 10.22 -5.74 0.46
N GLN A 56 8.98 -5.27 0.48
CA GLN A 56 8.29 -4.84 1.68
C GLN A 56 7.23 -5.87 2.06
N TRP A 57 7.10 -6.16 3.34
CA TRP A 57 6.11 -7.11 3.86
C TRP A 57 5.17 -6.39 4.83
N ILE A 58 3.87 -6.58 4.65
CA ILE A 58 2.85 -6.10 5.57
C ILE A 58 1.94 -7.26 5.97
N ASP A 59 1.79 -7.45 7.27
CA ASP A 59 0.83 -8.37 7.86
C ASP A 59 -0.43 -7.59 8.27
N LEU A 60 -1.57 -7.90 7.63
CA LEU A 60 -2.85 -7.25 7.90
C LEU A 60 -3.43 -7.61 9.28
N THR A 61 -2.85 -8.58 9.99
CA THR A 61 -3.27 -9.00 11.33
C THR A 61 -2.49 -8.28 12.43
N ALA A 62 -1.26 -7.85 12.16
CA ALA A 62 -0.42 -7.14 13.10
C ALA A 62 -0.95 -5.73 13.39
N ASP A 63 -1.62 -5.14 12.41
CA ASP A 63 -2.15 -3.79 12.49
C ASP A 63 -3.47 -3.69 11.71
N PRO A 64 -4.59 -4.09 12.34
CA PRO A 64 -5.84 -4.28 11.62
C PRO A 64 -6.42 -2.95 11.14
N LEU A 65 -6.87 -2.95 9.88
CA LEU A 65 -7.65 -1.85 9.35
C LEU A 65 -8.98 -1.68 10.13
N PRO A 66 -9.45 -0.44 10.32
CA PRO A 66 -10.80 -0.19 10.80
C PRO A 66 -11.82 -0.80 9.85
N ASP A 67 -13.04 -1.02 10.36
CA ASP A 67 -14.15 -1.47 9.54
C ASP A 67 -14.36 -0.54 8.35
N PHE A 68 -14.75 -1.15 7.23
CA PHE A 68 -14.96 -0.41 6.00
C PHE A 68 -16.29 0.34 6.07
N GLU A 69 -16.24 1.63 5.74
CA GLU A 69 -17.41 2.49 5.57
C GLU A 69 -17.56 2.85 4.08
N ASP A 70 -18.73 2.59 3.50
CA ASP A 70 -19.01 2.90 2.10
C ASP A 70 -19.40 4.38 1.94
N LEU A 71 -18.40 5.21 1.68
CA LEU A 71 -18.56 6.66 1.49
C LEU A 71 -18.69 7.06 0.01
N ARG A 72 -19.10 6.15 -0.89
CA ARG A 72 -19.17 6.44 -2.35
C ARG A 72 -20.11 7.58 -2.75
N HIS A 73 -21.02 7.98 -1.87
CA HIS A 73 -21.93 9.12 -2.08
C HIS A 73 -21.42 10.42 -1.45
N ASP A 74 -20.31 10.37 -0.72
CA ASP A 74 -19.67 11.54 -0.13
C ASP A 74 -18.71 12.18 -1.14
N SER A 75 -18.76 13.51 -1.24
CA SER A 75 -17.97 14.28 -2.20
C SER A 75 -16.49 14.39 -1.81
N ASP A 76 -16.16 14.24 -0.52
CA ASP A 76 -14.81 14.48 -0.01
C ASP A 76 -14.09 13.18 0.37
N HIS A 77 -13.44 12.55 -0.61
CA HIS A 77 -12.51 11.45 -0.35
C HIS A 77 -11.15 12.00 0.09
N VAL A 78 -11.02 12.26 1.38
CA VAL A 78 -9.77 12.78 1.97
C VAL A 78 -8.76 11.65 2.12
N ARG A 79 -7.53 11.89 1.68
CA ARG A 79 -6.42 10.97 1.89
C ARG A 79 -6.17 10.77 3.39
N PRO A 80 -6.14 9.54 3.92
CA PRO A 80 -5.75 9.32 5.31
C PRO A 80 -4.31 9.79 5.53
N THR A 81 -4.09 10.51 6.62
CA THR A 81 -2.77 11.09 6.97
C THR A 81 -2.04 10.29 8.03
N GLU A 82 -2.76 9.50 8.82
CA GLU A 82 -2.21 8.77 9.97
C GLU A 82 -2.84 7.38 10.13
N GLY A 83 -2.22 6.55 10.97
CA GLY A 83 -2.74 5.24 11.36
C GLY A 83 -2.54 4.13 10.32
N PRO A 84 -3.18 2.97 10.55
CA PRO A 84 -3.02 1.77 9.71
C PRO A 84 -3.41 2.01 8.25
N VAL A 85 -4.49 2.77 8.03
CA VAL A 85 -5.00 3.08 6.69
C VAL A 85 -4.00 3.92 5.90
N ALA A 86 -3.41 4.96 6.51
CA ALA A 86 -2.41 5.79 5.85
C ALA A 86 -1.14 5.01 5.53
N ARG A 87 -0.63 4.20 6.48
CA ARG A 87 0.56 3.37 6.27
C ARG A 87 0.37 2.34 5.15
N LEU A 88 -0.79 1.68 5.10
CA LEU A 88 -1.10 0.75 4.02
C LEU A 88 -1.23 1.48 2.69
N LEU A 89 -1.93 2.63 2.63
CA LEU A 89 -2.02 3.43 1.41
C LEU A 89 -0.64 3.88 0.92
N ASP A 90 0.22 4.38 1.80
CA ASP A 90 1.58 4.81 1.48
C ASP A 90 2.40 3.65 0.88
N ALA A 91 2.33 2.48 1.50
CA ALA A 91 3.01 1.28 1.01
C ALA A 91 2.45 0.81 -0.34
N THR A 92 1.13 0.83 -0.51
CA THR A 92 0.47 0.44 -1.77
C THR A 92 0.84 1.40 -2.90
N LEU A 93 0.91 2.70 -2.66
CA LEU A 93 1.27 3.70 -3.66
C LEU A 93 2.77 3.70 -4.00
N ALA A 94 3.63 3.36 -3.04
CA ALA A 94 5.07 3.28 -3.23
C ALA A 94 5.50 2.03 -4.01
N ALA A 95 4.68 0.97 -4.00
CA ALA A 95 4.95 -0.28 -4.68
C ALA A 95 4.59 -0.20 -6.17
N THR A 96 5.38 -0.85 -7.03
CA THR A 96 4.97 -1.13 -8.41
C THR A 96 4.22 -2.43 -8.54
N ASP A 97 4.56 -3.39 -7.69
CA ASP A 97 4.05 -4.74 -7.72
C ASP A 97 3.46 -5.06 -6.35
N VAL A 98 2.16 -5.35 -6.29
CA VAL A 98 1.48 -5.74 -5.06
C VAL A 98 1.13 -7.22 -5.12
N VAL A 99 1.75 -8.01 -4.27
CA VAL A 99 1.48 -9.44 -4.10
C VAL A 99 0.56 -9.63 -2.91
N ILE A 100 -0.69 -10.00 -3.17
CA ILE A 100 -1.68 -10.29 -2.13
C ILE A 100 -1.68 -11.79 -1.84
N ALA A 101 -1.26 -12.17 -0.64
CA ALA A 101 -1.22 -13.56 -0.19
C ALA A 101 -2.35 -13.82 0.82
N SER A 102 -3.41 -14.47 0.35
CA SER A 102 -4.58 -14.79 1.17
C SER A 102 -4.81 -16.31 1.25
N PRO A 103 -5.17 -16.86 2.41
CA PRO A 103 -5.77 -18.19 2.47
C PRO A 103 -7.15 -18.16 1.80
N LEU A 104 -7.62 -19.34 1.38
CA LEU A 104 -8.98 -19.53 0.89
C LEU A 104 -9.88 -19.92 2.06
N TYR A 105 -10.82 -19.03 2.41
CA TYR A 105 -11.83 -19.26 3.42
C TYR A 105 -13.22 -19.16 2.79
N TRP A 106 -14.00 -20.24 2.88
CA TRP A 106 -15.35 -20.33 2.31
C TRP A 106 -15.43 -19.81 0.86
N TYR A 107 -14.53 -20.33 0.00
CA TYR A 107 -14.46 -19.97 -1.41
C TYR A 107 -14.11 -18.50 -1.70
N SER A 108 -13.53 -17.78 -0.74
CA SER A 108 -13.08 -16.40 -0.92
C SER A 108 -11.73 -16.14 -0.26
N VAL A 109 -11.22 -14.91 -0.42
CA VAL A 109 -10.07 -14.39 0.32
C VAL A 109 -10.43 -14.22 1.81
N SER A 110 -9.43 -14.05 2.66
CA SER A 110 -9.63 -13.80 4.09
C SER A 110 -10.33 -12.47 4.33
N ALA A 111 -11.01 -12.35 5.47
CA ALA A 111 -11.66 -11.10 5.88
C ALA A 111 -10.67 -9.92 5.94
N GLN A 112 -9.44 -10.17 6.39
CA GLN A 112 -8.38 -9.17 6.43
C GLN A 112 -8.03 -8.67 5.02
N THR A 113 -7.81 -9.59 4.09
CA THR A 113 -7.53 -9.26 2.68
C THR A 113 -8.69 -8.50 2.05
N LYS A 114 -9.92 -8.96 2.27
CA LYS A 114 -11.13 -8.30 1.75
C LYS A 114 -11.24 -6.87 2.28
N ARG A 115 -11.00 -6.65 3.57
CA ARG A 115 -11.01 -5.32 4.19
C ARG A 115 -9.97 -4.40 3.56
N TYR A 116 -8.75 -4.88 3.33
CA TYR A 116 -7.72 -4.12 2.61
C TYR A 116 -8.19 -3.69 1.21
N LEU A 117 -8.78 -4.61 0.45
CA LEU A 117 -9.32 -4.31 -0.89
C LEU A 117 -10.50 -3.35 -0.86
N ASP A 118 -11.35 -3.38 0.17
CA ASP A 118 -12.49 -2.46 0.29
C ASP A 118 -12.03 -1.01 0.44
N HIS A 119 -10.97 -0.78 1.22
CA HIS A 119 -10.35 0.55 1.38
C HIS A 119 -9.79 1.12 0.07
N TRP A 120 -9.40 0.28 -0.90
CA TRP A 120 -8.94 0.77 -2.21
C TRP A 120 -10.02 1.58 -2.92
N SER A 121 -11.30 1.25 -2.73
CA SER A 121 -12.39 1.96 -3.39
C SER A 121 -12.44 3.46 -3.03
N GLY A 122 -11.96 3.83 -1.84
CA GLY A 122 -11.77 5.21 -1.43
C GLY A 122 -10.41 5.77 -1.89
N TRP A 123 -9.34 5.00 -1.74
CA TRP A 123 -7.97 5.42 -2.10
C TRP A 123 -7.82 5.79 -3.58
N LEU A 124 -8.46 5.04 -4.49
CA LEU A 124 -8.43 5.29 -5.93
C LEU A 124 -9.07 6.63 -6.33
N ARG A 125 -9.81 7.27 -5.42
CA ARG A 125 -10.44 8.58 -5.63
C ARG A 125 -9.67 9.72 -4.94
N THR A 126 -8.60 9.41 -4.21
CA THR A 126 -7.76 10.43 -3.60
C THR A 126 -6.86 11.09 -4.67
N PRO A 127 -6.60 12.41 -4.58
CA PRO A 127 -5.82 13.13 -5.59
C PRO A 127 -4.42 12.54 -5.87
N ALA A 128 -3.82 11.87 -4.88
CA ALA A 128 -2.54 11.19 -5.02
C ALA A 128 -2.56 10.11 -6.11
N TRP A 129 -3.67 9.37 -6.25
CA TRP A 129 -3.83 8.33 -7.28
C TRP A 129 -4.07 8.93 -8.68
N THR A 130 -4.88 10.00 -8.79
CA THR A 130 -5.20 10.64 -10.08
C THR A 130 -4.00 11.37 -10.70
N SER A 131 -2.97 11.70 -9.90
CA SER A 131 -1.71 12.27 -10.40
C SER A 131 -0.78 11.24 -11.07
N ILE A 132 -1.09 9.94 -10.96
CA ILE A 132 -0.34 8.84 -11.57
C ILE A 132 -1.01 8.44 -12.90
N ARG A 133 -0.96 9.31 -13.91
CA ARG A 133 -1.10 8.94 -15.33
C ARG A 133 -0.23 9.87 -16.20
N PRO A 134 0.35 9.37 -17.31
CA PRO A 134 1.22 10.15 -18.20
C PRO A 134 0.50 11.31 -18.90
#